data_AF-A0A3G8Y9E0-F1
#
_entry.id   AF-A0A3G8Y9E0-F1
#
_cell.length_a   1.000
_cell.length_b   1.000
_cell.length_c   1.000
_cell.angle_alpha   90.00
_cell.angle_beta   90.00
_cell.angle_gamma   90.00
#
_symmetry.space_group_name_H-M   'P 1'
#
loop_
_entity.id
_entity.type
_entity.pdbx_description
1 polymer ?
#
loop_
_entity_poly.entity_id
_entity_poly.type
_entity_poly.pdbx_seq_one_letter_code
_entity_poly.pdbx_strand_id
1 'polypeptide(L)'
;MPLSAGQTLTGRYLLHEMIGEGGSALVYRATDLHLGRDVALKALHEQVHFLDRERFLREVRILARLSHPGVVAIHDLGQDLGRDFFTMPLLTGGPISLLGPLEDAPGSLERFLTAAAFVSKALAHIHDEGLVHRDLTPGNVLLGADGLPRIMDFGLVSMSEHTRHLTRSGVTLGTPQYMAPEQARGSGVGPSSDLYALGAVLYRVACGSPPFVGDNDQSVLFQHVYEHVPDPRELNPAIPDHVATILLHLLAKKPENRPAHARALAELWVQARFEARAGASAQYRGGRSRSGVHLGGPAWPSELRERWNISLPGEVTWPSAVVGHQGLLAVGTRSGQLALVSSSGDLHATLGANDEVTAPATLLGNGVIYGAWDGALRRASLDGSLIWTHQTRAELTGAPTLWGDRVLVTSRDGHLHAVNAKTGELAWAYRTDGPIAASPLIWGGAALIADENGWLHALDALTGSQLWKVEVGVTHATPALTPLARGEAALIVATWKGEVHALHLQIKAGRAALASDAVLWSYDLEDEVWAAPAVQEDVVVVAGWGGQVRALTLAGGDDIWMHQLGGRVTASPVISGSYVYLASELGELSALGLHSGRSVWSQREAQGVQATPLADGGSLYVAFMDGTLRAYR
;
A
#
# COMPACT_ATOMS: atom_id res chain seq x y z
N MET A 1 -27.42 -16.15 -37.31
CA MET A 1 -27.77 -14.73 -37.00
C MET A 1 -26.89 -14.24 -35.86
N PRO A 2 -26.48 -12.96 -35.82
CA PRO A 2 -25.71 -12.42 -34.69
C PRO A 2 -26.55 -12.41 -33.42
N LEU A 3 -25.92 -12.75 -32.28
CA LEU A 3 -26.54 -12.61 -30.97
C LEU A 3 -26.70 -11.11 -30.65
N SER A 4 -27.88 -10.71 -30.19
CA SER A 4 -28.17 -9.32 -29.85
C SER A 4 -28.73 -9.16 -28.43
N ALA A 5 -28.50 -7.99 -27.84
CA ALA A 5 -29.12 -7.61 -26.57
C ALA A 5 -30.65 -7.67 -26.69
N GLY A 6 -31.32 -8.16 -25.64
CA GLY A 6 -32.76 -8.39 -25.59
C GLY A 6 -33.20 -9.76 -26.12
N GLN A 7 -32.30 -10.54 -26.73
CA GLN A 7 -32.60 -11.90 -27.18
C GLN A 7 -32.60 -12.88 -26.00
N THR A 8 -33.50 -13.87 -26.00
CA THR A 8 -33.53 -14.92 -24.97
C THR A 8 -33.06 -16.25 -25.53
N LEU A 9 -31.95 -16.79 -25.00
CA LEU A 9 -31.43 -18.10 -25.37
C LEU A 9 -32.12 -19.22 -24.58
N THR A 10 -32.49 -20.31 -25.26
CA THR A 10 -33.21 -21.47 -24.73
C THR A 10 -34.53 -21.13 -24.02
N GLY A 11 -35.08 -19.93 -24.25
CA GLY A 11 -36.22 -19.39 -23.49
C GLY A 11 -35.91 -19.06 -22.02
N ARG A 12 -34.64 -19.12 -21.59
CA ARG A 12 -34.23 -18.95 -20.18
C ARG A 12 -33.25 -17.80 -19.95
N TYR A 13 -32.28 -17.60 -20.84
CA TYR A 13 -31.21 -16.62 -20.62
C TYR A 13 -31.44 -15.38 -21.47
N LEU A 14 -31.91 -14.30 -20.83
CA LEU A 14 -32.08 -13.01 -21.49
C LEU A 14 -30.72 -12.33 -21.62
N LEU A 15 -30.24 -12.12 -22.85
CA LEU A 15 -28.99 -11.43 -23.13
C LEU A 15 -29.16 -9.92 -22.95
N HIS A 16 -28.17 -9.29 -22.32
CA HIS A 16 -28.03 -7.83 -22.22
C HIS A 16 -26.84 -7.38 -23.08
N GLU A 17 -25.93 -6.59 -22.52
CA GLU A 17 -24.72 -6.13 -23.20
C GLU A 17 -23.67 -7.24 -23.40
N MET A 18 -22.92 -7.13 -24.50
CA MET A 18 -21.70 -7.91 -24.72
C MET A 18 -20.59 -7.35 -23.82
N ILE A 19 -19.96 -8.20 -23.02
CA ILE A 19 -18.91 -7.83 -22.06
C ILE A 19 -17.52 -8.31 -22.48
N GLY A 20 -17.42 -9.14 -23.51
CA GLY A 20 -16.15 -9.55 -24.10
C GLY A 20 -16.30 -10.28 -25.42
N GLU A 21 -15.27 -10.19 -26.26
CA GLU A 21 -15.17 -10.93 -27.53
C GLU A 21 -13.76 -11.53 -27.62
N GLY A 22 -13.71 -12.83 -27.87
CA GLY A 22 -12.49 -13.58 -28.14
C GLY A 22 -12.52 -14.21 -29.53
N GLY A 23 -11.40 -14.84 -29.93
CA GLY A 23 -11.25 -15.39 -31.28
C GLY A 23 -12.27 -16.48 -31.64
N SER A 24 -12.80 -17.22 -30.65
CA SER A 24 -13.75 -18.32 -30.87
C SER A 24 -15.10 -18.13 -30.15
N ALA A 25 -15.24 -17.14 -29.27
CA ALA A 25 -16.41 -16.98 -28.42
C ALA A 25 -16.73 -15.51 -28.11
N LEU A 26 -17.99 -15.26 -27.80
CA LEU A 26 -18.55 -14.01 -27.31
C LEU A 26 -19.00 -14.19 -25.86
N VAL A 27 -18.84 -13.16 -25.04
CA VAL A 27 -19.29 -13.16 -23.64
C VAL A 27 -20.32 -12.06 -23.46
N TYR A 28 -21.50 -12.42 -22.94
CA TYR A 28 -22.60 -11.51 -22.65
C TYR A 28 -22.89 -11.49 -21.16
N ARG A 29 -23.33 -10.33 -20.66
CA ARG A 29 -24.14 -10.30 -19.44
C ARG A 29 -25.52 -10.84 -19.80
N ALA A 30 -26.05 -11.73 -18.98
CA ALA A 30 -27.39 -12.28 -19.15
C ALA A 30 -28.11 -12.40 -17.81
N THR A 31 -29.44 -12.41 -17.84
CA THR A 31 -30.25 -12.79 -16.67
C THR A 31 -30.79 -14.20 -16.89
N ASP A 32 -30.55 -15.10 -15.94
CA ASP A 32 -31.23 -16.38 -15.85
C ASP A 32 -32.66 -16.14 -15.33
N LEU A 33 -33.63 -16.15 -16.24
CA LEU A 33 -35.03 -15.83 -15.93
C LEU A 33 -35.69 -16.84 -14.99
N HIS A 34 -35.16 -18.06 -14.88
CA HIS A 34 -35.69 -19.07 -13.98
C HIS A 34 -35.21 -18.87 -12.54
N LEU A 35 -33.94 -18.49 -12.37
CA LEU A 35 -33.33 -18.29 -11.04
C LEU A 35 -33.33 -16.83 -10.59
N GLY A 36 -33.67 -15.89 -11.47
CA GLY A 36 -33.73 -14.46 -11.18
C GLY A 36 -32.35 -13.85 -10.85
N ARG A 37 -31.28 -14.33 -11.48
CA ARG A 37 -29.90 -13.86 -11.23
C ARG A 37 -29.16 -13.51 -12.50
N ASP A 38 -28.23 -12.57 -12.38
CA ASP A 38 -27.31 -12.23 -13.47
C ASP A 38 -26.17 -13.25 -13.58
N VAL A 39 -25.79 -13.55 -14.82
CA VAL A 39 -24.74 -14.50 -15.19
C VAL A 39 -23.89 -13.90 -16.31
N ALA A 40 -22.64 -14.36 -16.42
CA ALA A 40 -21.88 -14.22 -17.65
C ALA A 40 -22.15 -15.46 -18.52
N LEU A 41 -22.52 -15.24 -19.79
CA LEU A 41 -22.80 -16.28 -20.77
C LEU A 41 -21.73 -16.23 -21.86
N LYS A 42 -20.91 -17.27 -21.97
CA LYS A 42 -19.88 -17.43 -23.00
C LYS A 42 -20.43 -18.34 -24.09
N ALA A 43 -20.65 -17.81 -25.28
CA ALA A 43 -21.20 -18.51 -26.44
C ALA A 43 -20.19 -18.58 -27.58
N LEU A 44 -20.07 -19.73 -28.24
CA LEU A 44 -19.24 -19.85 -29.44
C LEU A 44 -19.77 -18.99 -30.59
N HIS A 45 -18.88 -18.58 -31.49
CA HIS A 45 -19.28 -18.05 -32.79
C HIS A 45 -20.08 -19.10 -33.58
N GLU A 46 -20.97 -18.68 -34.47
CA GLU A 46 -21.84 -19.58 -35.26
C GLU A 46 -21.03 -20.53 -36.15
N GLN A 47 -19.91 -20.03 -36.67
CA GLN A 47 -19.00 -20.76 -37.56
C GLN A 47 -17.63 -20.81 -36.89
N VAL A 48 -17.44 -21.81 -36.05
CA VAL A 48 -16.15 -22.13 -35.44
C VAL A 48 -15.59 -23.43 -36.01
N HIS A 49 -14.27 -23.52 -36.09
CA HIS A 49 -13.63 -24.75 -36.52
C HIS A 49 -13.94 -25.88 -35.52
N PHE A 50 -14.08 -27.12 -36.01
CA PHE A 50 -14.38 -28.29 -35.16
C PHE A 50 -13.44 -28.41 -33.95
N LEU A 51 -12.15 -28.13 -34.15
CA LEU A 51 -11.15 -28.15 -33.09
C LEU A 51 -11.43 -27.12 -31.98
N ASP A 52 -11.96 -25.94 -32.30
CA ASP A 52 -12.27 -24.90 -31.31
C ASP A 52 -13.52 -25.25 -30.50
N ARG A 53 -14.49 -25.94 -31.14
CA ARG A 53 -15.66 -26.50 -30.46
C ARG A 53 -15.27 -27.62 -29.46
N GLU A 54 -14.41 -28.55 -29.86
CA GLU A 54 -13.92 -29.60 -28.95
C GLU A 54 -13.14 -29.01 -27.76
N ARG A 55 -12.33 -27.99 -28.03
CA ARG A 55 -11.60 -27.23 -27.00
C ARG A 55 -12.58 -26.61 -26.00
N PHE A 56 -13.60 -25.90 -26.46
CA PHE A 56 -14.63 -25.30 -25.62
C PHE A 56 -15.32 -26.32 -24.71
N LEU A 57 -15.77 -27.46 -25.25
CA LEU A 57 -16.41 -28.50 -24.45
C LEU A 57 -15.44 -29.14 -23.44
N ARG A 58 -14.14 -29.24 -23.78
CA ARG A 58 -13.12 -29.73 -22.85
C ARG A 58 -12.90 -28.76 -21.69
N GLU A 59 -12.84 -27.46 -21.95
CA GLU A 59 -12.73 -26.41 -20.92
C GLU A 59 -13.89 -26.49 -19.94
N VAL A 60 -15.13 -26.57 -20.43
CA VAL A 60 -16.33 -26.73 -19.58
C VAL A 60 -16.22 -27.98 -18.70
N ARG A 61 -15.79 -29.12 -19.26
CA ARG A 61 -15.63 -30.37 -18.49
C ARG A 61 -14.54 -30.27 -17.42
N ILE A 62 -13.47 -29.52 -17.68
CA ILE A 62 -12.39 -29.28 -16.69
C ILE A 62 -12.92 -28.40 -15.57
N LEU A 63 -13.51 -27.25 -15.91
CA LEU A 63 -14.05 -26.30 -14.93
C LEU A 63 -15.17 -26.93 -14.08
N ALA A 64 -16.03 -27.75 -14.68
CA ALA A 64 -17.11 -28.45 -13.97
C ALA A 64 -16.63 -29.48 -12.94
N ARG A 65 -15.36 -29.92 -13.01
CA ARG A 65 -14.75 -30.83 -12.03
C ARG A 65 -14.08 -30.09 -10.87
N LEU A 66 -13.77 -28.82 -11.05
CA LEU A 66 -13.07 -28.02 -10.04
C LEU A 66 -14.07 -27.42 -9.06
N SER A 67 -13.82 -27.61 -7.77
CA SER A 67 -14.65 -27.04 -6.70
C SER A 67 -13.76 -26.30 -5.71
N HIS A 68 -13.58 -25.01 -5.97
CA HIS A 68 -12.78 -24.14 -5.12
C HIS A 68 -13.26 -22.68 -5.24
N PRO A 69 -13.35 -21.92 -4.14
CA PRO A 69 -13.88 -20.55 -4.16
C PRO A 69 -13.09 -19.57 -5.03
N GLY A 70 -11.81 -19.89 -5.32
CA GLY A 70 -10.95 -19.14 -6.23
C GLY A 70 -10.87 -19.66 -7.67
N VAL A 71 -11.75 -20.58 -8.07
CA VAL A 71 -11.92 -21.00 -9.47
C VAL A 71 -13.36 -20.69 -9.89
N VAL A 72 -13.55 -20.12 -11.08
CA VAL A 72 -14.90 -19.83 -11.57
C VAL A 72 -15.66 -21.12 -11.84
N ALA A 73 -16.80 -21.28 -11.17
CA ALA A 73 -17.68 -22.43 -11.35
C ALA A 73 -18.55 -22.27 -12.61
N ILE A 74 -18.80 -23.39 -13.30
CA ILE A 74 -19.81 -23.46 -14.35
C ILE A 74 -21.18 -23.62 -13.70
N HIS A 75 -22.13 -22.77 -14.07
CA HIS A 75 -23.53 -22.88 -13.64
C HIS A 75 -24.34 -23.80 -14.55
N ASP A 76 -24.15 -23.69 -15.87
CA ASP A 76 -24.91 -24.48 -16.85
C ASP A 76 -24.18 -24.56 -18.20
N LEU A 77 -24.53 -25.57 -19.00
CA LEU A 77 -24.08 -25.78 -20.39
C LEU A 77 -25.32 -25.98 -21.26
N GLY A 78 -25.46 -25.17 -22.31
CA GLY A 78 -26.59 -25.23 -23.22
C GLY A 78 -26.17 -25.14 -24.69
N GLN A 79 -27.15 -25.36 -25.56
CA GLN A 79 -27.00 -25.19 -26.99
C GLN A 79 -28.24 -24.47 -27.52
N ASP A 80 -28.03 -23.42 -28.30
CA ASP A 80 -29.13 -22.71 -28.97
C ASP A 80 -28.63 -22.04 -30.25
N LEU A 81 -29.50 -21.91 -31.25
CA LEU A 81 -29.20 -21.25 -32.53
C LEU A 81 -27.89 -21.77 -33.19
N GLY A 82 -27.61 -23.07 -33.04
CA GLY A 82 -26.41 -23.72 -33.58
C GLY A 82 -25.11 -23.44 -32.81
N ARG A 83 -25.17 -22.81 -31.64
CA ARG A 83 -24.00 -22.43 -30.82
C ARG A 83 -24.06 -23.15 -29.47
N ASP A 84 -22.92 -23.68 -29.03
CA ASP A 84 -22.79 -24.09 -27.63
C ASP A 84 -22.47 -22.86 -26.79
N PHE A 85 -23.04 -22.81 -25.58
CA PHE A 85 -22.76 -21.78 -24.61
C PHE A 85 -22.70 -22.37 -23.21
N PHE A 86 -21.95 -21.74 -22.31
CA PHE A 86 -22.04 -22.03 -20.88
C PHE A 86 -22.27 -20.75 -20.09
N THR A 87 -22.79 -20.91 -18.89
CA THR A 87 -23.00 -19.79 -17.96
C THR A 87 -22.13 -19.94 -16.72
N MET A 88 -21.71 -18.80 -16.18
CA MET A 88 -20.88 -18.70 -14.99
C MET A 88 -21.29 -17.47 -14.15
N PRO A 89 -20.87 -17.36 -12.88
CA PRO A 89 -21.07 -16.14 -12.10
C PRO A 89 -20.57 -14.91 -12.86
N LEU A 90 -21.36 -13.84 -12.86
CA LEU A 90 -20.91 -12.54 -13.36
C LEU A 90 -19.97 -11.91 -12.32
N LEU A 91 -18.68 -11.80 -12.64
CA LEU A 91 -17.70 -11.17 -11.77
C LEU A 91 -17.60 -9.67 -12.07
N THR A 92 -18.02 -8.85 -11.11
CA THR A 92 -18.14 -7.38 -11.26
C THR A 92 -16.93 -6.61 -10.76
N GLY A 93 -15.96 -7.25 -10.11
CA GLY A 93 -14.78 -6.60 -9.55
C GLY A 93 -13.66 -6.32 -10.58
N GLY A 94 -13.81 -6.77 -11.83
CA GLY A 94 -12.81 -6.59 -12.89
C GLY A 94 -11.56 -7.46 -12.73
N PRO A 95 -10.50 -7.24 -13.53
CA PRO A 95 -9.28 -8.05 -13.48
C PRO A 95 -8.45 -7.77 -12.21
N ILE A 96 -7.64 -8.74 -11.77
CA ILE A 96 -6.77 -8.64 -10.60
C ILE A 96 -5.80 -7.44 -10.66
N SER A 97 -5.48 -6.96 -11.87
CA SER A 97 -4.63 -5.79 -12.09
C SER A 97 -5.21 -4.48 -11.54
N LEU A 98 -6.50 -4.45 -11.18
CA LEU A 98 -7.13 -3.32 -10.50
C LEU A 98 -6.70 -3.18 -9.03
N LEU A 99 -6.10 -4.21 -8.42
CA LEU A 99 -5.60 -4.14 -7.05
C LEU A 99 -4.33 -3.28 -6.90
N GLY A 100 -3.70 -2.84 -8.01
CA GLY A 100 -2.51 -2.01 -7.96
C GLY A 100 -2.37 -1.01 -9.13
N PRO A 101 -1.22 -0.32 -9.30
CA PRO A 101 0.08 -0.52 -8.64
C PRO A 101 0.00 -0.48 -7.12
N LEU A 102 0.93 -1.17 -6.45
CA LEU A 102 1.03 -1.09 -4.99
C LEU A 102 1.31 0.35 -4.58
N GLU A 103 0.49 0.84 -3.66
CA GLU A 103 0.71 2.11 -3.01
C GLU A 103 1.40 1.86 -1.69
N ASP A 104 2.20 2.82 -1.23
CA ASP A 104 2.86 2.72 0.06
C ASP A 104 1.85 3.00 1.19
N ALA A 105 0.84 2.16 1.32
CA ALA A 105 -0.27 2.25 2.27
C ALA A 105 -0.63 0.85 2.78
N PRO A 106 -0.93 0.68 4.08
CA PRO A 106 -1.26 -0.62 4.66
C PRO A 106 -2.38 -1.34 3.91
N GLY A 107 -3.48 -0.63 3.60
CA GLY A 107 -4.64 -1.21 2.90
C GLY A 107 -4.33 -1.70 1.48
N SER A 108 -3.47 -0.99 0.73
CA SER A 108 -3.06 -1.39 -0.62
C SER A 108 -2.28 -2.70 -0.59
N LEU A 109 -1.27 -2.76 0.29
CA LEU A 109 -0.47 -3.97 0.46
C LEU A 109 -1.29 -5.15 1.00
N GLU A 110 -2.19 -4.94 1.96
CA GLU A 110 -3.01 -6.00 2.52
C GLU A 110 -3.94 -6.64 1.49
N ARG A 111 -4.58 -5.83 0.63
CA ARG A 111 -5.42 -6.34 -0.46
C ARG A 111 -4.60 -7.17 -1.45
N PHE A 112 -3.43 -6.66 -1.85
CA PHE A 112 -2.52 -7.39 -2.72
C PHE A 112 -2.09 -8.73 -2.12
N LEU A 113 -1.60 -8.75 -0.88
CA LEU A 113 -1.12 -9.97 -0.22
C LEU A 113 -2.25 -10.97 -0.01
N THR A 114 -3.45 -10.50 0.35
CA THR A 114 -4.64 -11.34 0.49
C THR A 114 -5.03 -11.97 -0.84
N ALA A 115 -5.07 -11.19 -1.92
CA ALA A 115 -5.38 -11.69 -3.26
C ALA A 115 -4.30 -12.66 -3.77
N ALA A 116 -3.01 -12.34 -3.58
CA ALA A 116 -1.88 -13.18 -3.97
C ALA A 116 -1.90 -14.54 -3.25
N ALA A 117 -2.18 -14.55 -1.94
CA ALA A 117 -2.37 -15.78 -1.18
C ALA A 117 -3.58 -16.57 -1.68
N PHE A 118 -4.71 -15.90 -1.94
CA PHE A 118 -5.95 -16.56 -2.37
C PHE A 118 -5.83 -17.20 -3.76
N VAL A 119 -5.29 -16.48 -4.74
CA VAL A 119 -5.08 -17.00 -6.11
C VAL A 119 -4.05 -18.13 -6.12
N SER A 120 -3.03 -18.07 -5.25
CA SER A 120 -2.04 -19.15 -5.11
C SER A 120 -2.69 -20.44 -4.56
N LYS A 121 -3.65 -20.33 -3.62
CA LYS A 121 -4.43 -21.49 -3.15
C LYS A 121 -5.32 -22.08 -4.26
N ALA A 122 -5.95 -21.23 -5.05
CA ALA A 122 -6.74 -21.68 -6.19
C ALA A 122 -5.88 -22.41 -7.22
N LEU A 123 -4.69 -21.87 -7.53
CA LEU A 123 -3.75 -22.51 -8.44
C LEU A 123 -3.23 -23.84 -7.88
N ALA A 124 -3.01 -23.93 -6.56
CA ALA A 124 -2.65 -25.19 -5.90
C ALA A 124 -3.73 -26.26 -6.08
N HIS A 125 -5.00 -25.91 -5.89
CA HIS A 125 -6.11 -26.83 -6.10
C HIS A 125 -6.16 -27.33 -7.55
N ILE A 126 -5.93 -26.45 -8.54
CA ILE A 126 -5.83 -26.84 -9.95
C ILE A 126 -4.70 -27.86 -10.17
N HIS A 127 -3.52 -27.59 -9.59
CA HIS A 127 -2.35 -28.47 -9.73
C HIS A 127 -2.54 -29.82 -9.02
N ASP A 128 -3.23 -29.84 -7.88
CA ASP A 128 -3.55 -31.06 -7.12
C ASP A 128 -4.47 -32.01 -7.92
N GLU A 129 -5.31 -31.46 -8.81
CA GLU A 129 -6.14 -32.22 -9.76
C GLU A 129 -5.37 -32.65 -11.04
N GLY A 130 -4.05 -32.43 -11.07
CA GLY A 130 -3.18 -32.80 -12.20
C GLY A 130 -3.33 -31.89 -13.43
N LEU A 131 -3.91 -30.71 -13.25
CA LEU A 131 -4.14 -29.74 -14.32
C LEU A 131 -3.06 -28.64 -14.30
N VAL A 132 -2.85 -28.01 -15.46
CA VAL A 132 -1.95 -26.86 -15.65
C VAL A 132 -2.72 -25.81 -16.47
N HIS A 133 -2.70 -24.56 -16.02
CA HIS A 133 -3.48 -23.47 -16.62
C HIS A 133 -2.93 -23.01 -17.98
N ARG A 134 -1.60 -22.83 -18.08
CA ARG A 134 -0.82 -22.48 -19.29
C ARG A 134 -1.01 -21.09 -19.87
N ASP A 135 -2.10 -20.39 -19.56
CA ASP A 135 -2.36 -19.03 -20.06
C ASP A 135 -2.83 -18.09 -18.95
N LEU A 136 -2.07 -18.05 -17.84
CA LEU A 136 -2.39 -17.19 -16.71
C LEU A 136 -2.08 -15.73 -17.06
N THR A 137 -3.10 -14.88 -17.10
CA THR A 137 -3.01 -13.45 -17.44
C THR A 137 -3.90 -12.64 -16.49
N PRO A 138 -3.77 -11.30 -16.43
CA PRO A 138 -4.65 -10.49 -15.59
C PRO A 138 -6.13 -10.61 -15.98
N GLY A 139 -6.45 -10.86 -17.26
CA GLY A 139 -7.81 -11.06 -17.73
C GLY A 139 -8.43 -12.39 -17.30
N ASN A 140 -7.59 -13.40 -17.04
CA ASN A 140 -8.01 -14.74 -16.61
C ASN A 140 -8.06 -14.88 -15.07
N VAL A 141 -7.82 -13.79 -14.34
CA VAL A 141 -7.95 -13.73 -12.88
C VAL A 141 -8.83 -12.54 -12.52
N LEU A 142 -10.12 -12.79 -12.27
CA LEU A 142 -11.12 -11.75 -12.04
C LEU A 142 -11.50 -11.65 -10.57
N LEU A 143 -11.78 -10.44 -10.10
CA LEU A 143 -12.23 -10.14 -8.75
C LEU A 143 -13.76 -10.29 -8.66
N GLY A 144 -14.23 -10.94 -7.60
CA GLY A 144 -15.65 -10.90 -7.24
C GLY A 144 -16.02 -9.61 -6.51
N ALA A 145 -17.29 -9.50 -6.15
CA ALA A 145 -17.78 -8.40 -5.31
C ALA A 145 -17.16 -8.39 -3.90
N ASP A 146 -16.62 -9.52 -3.45
CA ASP A 146 -15.85 -9.69 -2.23
C ASP A 146 -14.39 -9.20 -2.34
N GLY A 147 -13.97 -8.75 -3.53
CA GLY A 147 -12.60 -8.34 -3.81
C GLY A 147 -11.60 -9.49 -3.91
N LEU A 148 -12.05 -10.75 -3.93
CA LEU A 148 -11.18 -11.92 -4.01
C LEU A 148 -11.04 -12.44 -5.45
N PRO A 149 -9.83 -12.84 -5.87
CA PRO A 149 -9.56 -13.27 -7.23
C PRO A 149 -10.06 -14.69 -7.51
N ARG A 150 -10.57 -14.91 -8.72
CA ARG A 150 -11.04 -16.19 -9.24
C ARG A 150 -10.40 -16.46 -10.59
N ILE A 151 -9.80 -17.63 -10.74
CA ILE A 151 -9.16 -18.09 -11.98
C ILE A 151 -10.24 -18.61 -12.93
N MET A 152 -10.14 -18.23 -14.20
CA MET A 152 -10.99 -18.69 -15.29
C MET A 152 -10.16 -18.96 -16.56
N ASP A 153 -10.80 -19.54 -17.58
CA ASP A 153 -10.27 -19.68 -18.94
C ASP A 153 -8.91 -20.40 -19.01
N PHE A 154 -8.94 -21.73 -18.82
CA PHE A 154 -7.78 -22.60 -19.02
C PHE A 154 -7.32 -22.53 -20.48
N GLY A 155 -6.13 -21.97 -20.70
CA GLY A 155 -5.54 -21.81 -22.03
C GLY A 155 -5.50 -23.12 -22.81
N LEU A 156 -6.42 -23.26 -23.77
CA LEU A 156 -6.52 -24.41 -24.65
C LEU A 156 -5.45 -24.34 -25.74
N VAL A 157 -4.19 -24.57 -25.38
CA VAL A 157 -3.17 -24.98 -26.34
C VAL A 157 -2.61 -26.33 -25.93
N SER A 158 -2.92 -27.31 -26.78
CA SER A 158 -2.45 -28.68 -26.77
C SER A 158 -0.95 -28.73 -26.52
N MET A 159 -0.53 -29.64 -25.64
CA MET A 159 0.82 -30.15 -25.73
C MET A 159 0.93 -31.09 -26.93
N SER A 160 2.18 -31.23 -27.38
CA SER A 160 2.73 -32.33 -28.17
C SER A 160 2.12 -32.56 -29.56
N GLU A 161 2.64 -31.81 -30.54
CA GLU A 161 3.37 -32.37 -31.71
C GLU A 161 3.64 -31.29 -32.80
N HIS A 162 2.93 -30.15 -32.77
CA HIS A 162 3.02 -29.13 -33.82
C HIS A 162 3.72 -27.81 -33.42
N THR A 163 4.23 -27.71 -32.19
CA THR A 163 4.87 -26.48 -31.66
C THR A 163 6.21 -26.13 -32.35
N ARG A 164 6.77 -27.03 -33.16
CA ARG A 164 8.00 -26.75 -33.93
C ARG A 164 7.80 -25.86 -35.16
N HIS A 165 6.56 -25.67 -35.63
CA HIS A 165 6.31 -24.99 -36.92
C HIS A 165 5.65 -23.60 -36.82
N LEU A 166 5.09 -23.21 -35.68
CA LEU A 166 4.32 -21.95 -35.56
C LEU A 166 5.16 -20.71 -35.26
N THR A 167 6.38 -20.85 -34.74
CA THR A 167 7.34 -19.74 -34.61
C THR A 167 7.85 -19.23 -35.96
N ARG A 168 7.56 -19.93 -37.07
CA ARG A 168 7.98 -19.58 -38.43
C ARG A 168 7.00 -18.69 -39.20
N SER A 169 5.75 -18.51 -38.71
CA SER A 169 4.69 -17.72 -39.36
C SER A 169 4.42 -16.36 -38.69
N GLY A 170 5.17 -15.98 -37.65
CA GLY A 170 5.07 -14.66 -37.01
C GLY A 170 3.80 -14.42 -36.17
N VAL A 171 2.98 -15.45 -35.90
CA VAL A 171 1.79 -15.34 -35.05
C VAL A 171 2.09 -16.02 -33.72
N THR A 172 2.28 -15.22 -32.66
CA THR A 172 2.47 -15.72 -31.30
C THR A 172 1.12 -16.15 -30.73
N LEU A 173 1.03 -17.38 -30.21
CA LEU A 173 -0.14 -17.87 -29.47
C LEU A 173 0.03 -17.54 -27.99
N GLY A 174 -0.90 -16.78 -27.40
CA GLY A 174 -0.91 -16.36 -26.00
C GLY A 174 -0.51 -14.89 -25.81
N THR A 175 -0.43 -14.45 -24.55
CA THR A 175 0.02 -13.09 -24.21
C THR A 175 1.50 -13.10 -23.81
N PRO A 176 2.44 -12.66 -24.68
CA PRO A 176 3.89 -12.86 -24.47
C PRO A 176 4.41 -12.32 -23.14
N GLN A 177 3.79 -11.26 -22.62
CA GLN A 177 4.17 -10.55 -21.38
C GLN A 177 4.09 -11.40 -20.10
N TYR A 178 3.40 -12.55 -20.15
CA TYR A 178 3.20 -13.44 -19.00
C TYR A 178 3.74 -14.85 -19.24
N MET A 179 4.34 -15.11 -20.41
CA MET A 179 4.76 -16.45 -20.82
C MET A 179 6.01 -16.91 -20.09
N ALA A 180 6.01 -18.16 -19.59
CA ALA A 180 7.19 -18.72 -18.95
C ALA A 180 8.34 -18.97 -19.95
N PRO A 181 9.62 -18.90 -19.52
CA PRO A 181 10.78 -19.13 -20.39
C PRO A 181 10.74 -20.49 -21.10
N GLU A 182 10.31 -21.54 -20.40
CA GLU A 182 10.17 -22.88 -20.97
C GLU A 182 9.05 -22.96 -22.01
N GLN A 183 7.95 -22.20 -21.83
CA GLN A 183 6.88 -22.08 -22.83
C GLN A 183 7.37 -21.34 -24.08
N ALA A 184 8.10 -20.24 -23.90
CA ALA A 184 8.69 -19.47 -25.00
C ALA A 184 9.68 -20.29 -25.84
N ARG A 185 10.41 -21.23 -25.20
CA ARG A 185 11.32 -22.18 -25.88
C ARG A 185 10.61 -23.39 -26.49
N GLY A 186 9.31 -23.59 -26.22
CA GLY A 186 8.57 -24.79 -26.63
C GLY A 186 8.99 -26.06 -25.88
N SER A 187 9.57 -25.93 -24.68
CA SER A 187 10.03 -27.02 -23.82
C SER A 187 9.07 -27.27 -22.65
N GLY A 188 8.88 -28.54 -22.27
CA GLY A 188 7.98 -29.05 -21.21
C GLY A 188 7.29 -28.03 -20.30
N VAL A 189 6.01 -27.77 -20.58
CA VAL A 189 5.14 -26.88 -19.79
C VAL A 189 4.54 -27.65 -18.62
N GLY A 190 4.62 -27.11 -17.40
CA GLY A 190 4.13 -27.77 -16.19
C GLY A 190 3.64 -26.77 -15.13
N PRO A 191 3.34 -27.26 -13.90
CA PRO A 191 2.90 -26.41 -12.79
C PRO A 191 3.82 -25.20 -12.52
N SER A 192 5.14 -25.37 -12.70
CA SER A 192 6.12 -24.31 -12.56
C SER A 192 5.94 -23.16 -13.57
N SER A 193 5.40 -23.44 -14.76
CA SER A 193 5.11 -22.44 -15.79
C SER A 193 3.96 -21.53 -15.35
N ASP A 194 2.93 -22.09 -14.71
CA ASP A 194 1.84 -21.30 -14.13
C ASP A 194 2.32 -20.41 -12.98
N LEU A 195 3.25 -20.91 -12.14
CA LEU A 195 3.86 -20.10 -11.08
C LEU A 195 4.60 -18.89 -11.65
N TYR A 196 5.32 -19.06 -12.75
CA TYR A 196 5.98 -17.95 -13.45
C TYR A 196 4.97 -16.95 -13.99
N ALA A 197 3.93 -17.42 -14.68
CA ALA A 197 2.88 -16.58 -15.24
C ALA A 197 2.14 -15.80 -14.14
N LEU A 198 1.80 -16.46 -13.02
CA LEU A 198 1.24 -15.82 -11.84
C LEU A 198 2.21 -14.77 -11.26
N GLY A 199 3.52 -15.07 -11.22
CA GLY A 199 4.55 -14.10 -10.84
C GLY A 199 4.54 -12.85 -11.71
N ALA A 200 4.42 -13.00 -13.03
CA ALA A 200 4.34 -11.88 -13.96
C ALA A 200 3.03 -11.06 -13.79
N VAL A 201 1.90 -11.74 -13.53
CA VAL A 201 0.62 -11.09 -13.20
C VAL A 201 0.75 -10.27 -11.92
N LEU A 202 1.27 -10.85 -10.85
CA LEU A 202 1.43 -10.18 -9.56
C LEU A 202 2.49 -9.06 -9.62
N TYR A 203 3.54 -9.22 -10.43
CA TYR A 203 4.50 -8.15 -10.71
C TYR A 203 3.81 -6.98 -11.40
N ARG A 204 2.95 -7.23 -12.40
CA ARG A 204 2.12 -6.19 -13.04
C ARG A 204 1.22 -5.49 -12.02
N VAL A 205 0.59 -6.24 -11.11
CA VAL A 205 -0.22 -5.64 -10.05
C VAL A 205 0.64 -4.79 -9.12
N ALA A 206 1.82 -5.24 -8.72
CA ALA A 206 2.67 -4.52 -7.78
C ALA A 206 3.32 -3.27 -8.40
N CYS A 207 3.85 -3.37 -9.62
CA CYS A 207 4.61 -2.31 -10.26
C CYS A 207 3.75 -1.40 -11.15
N GLY A 208 2.53 -1.83 -11.52
CA GLY A 208 1.74 -1.17 -12.56
C GLY A 208 2.23 -1.43 -13.99
N SER A 209 3.32 -2.19 -14.17
CA SER A 209 3.92 -2.62 -15.45
C SER A 209 4.32 -4.10 -15.39
N PRO A 210 4.17 -4.93 -16.45
CA PRO A 210 4.72 -6.30 -16.43
C PRO A 210 6.26 -6.25 -16.33
N PRO A 211 6.93 -7.36 -15.96
CA PRO A 211 8.39 -7.37 -15.79
C PRO A 211 9.16 -7.06 -17.08
N PHE A 212 8.57 -7.35 -18.24
CA PHE A 212 9.19 -7.16 -19.55
C PHE A 212 8.22 -6.49 -20.51
N VAL A 213 8.72 -5.49 -21.23
CA VAL A 213 8.02 -4.74 -22.27
C VAL A 213 8.99 -4.59 -23.44
N GLY A 214 8.49 -4.73 -24.66
CA GLY A 214 9.28 -4.61 -25.88
C GLY A 214 8.40 -4.24 -27.07
N ASP A 215 9.05 -3.82 -28.16
CA ASP A 215 8.37 -3.27 -29.34
C ASP A 215 7.58 -4.33 -30.13
N ASN A 216 7.84 -5.62 -29.88
CA ASN A 216 7.13 -6.75 -30.49
C ASN A 216 7.20 -8.01 -29.60
N ASP A 217 6.36 -9.00 -29.91
CA ASP A 217 6.26 -10.25 -29.17
C ASP A 217 7.59 -11.00 -29.05
N GLN A 218 8.40 -11.03 -30.13
CA GLN A 218 9.67 -11.75 -30.13
C GLN A 218 10.68 -11.12 -29.17
N SER A 219 10.69 -9.78 -29.07
CA SER A 219 11.50 -9.03 -28.11
C SER A 219 11.10 -9.40 -26.67
N VAL A 220 9.80 -9.42 -26.37
CA VAL A 220 9.30 -9.78 -25.03
C VAL A 220 9.63 -11.23 -24.68
N LEU A 221 9.43 -12.17 -25.61
CA LEU A 221 9.80 -13.58 -25.41
C LEU A 221 11.31 -13.73 -25.18
N PHE A 222 12.15 -13.01 -25.93
CA PHE A 222 13.59 -12.99 -25.72
C PHE A 222 13.95 -12.52 -24.30
N GLN A 223 13.32 -11.43 -23.84
CA GLN A 223 13.52 -10.90 -22.49
C GLN A 223 13.12 -11.91 -21.40
N HIS A 224 11.98 -12.59 -21.56
CA HIS A 224 11.58 -13.68 -20.66
C HIS A 224 12.63 -14.79 -20.62
N VAL A 225 13.27 -15.11 -21.74
CA VAL A 225 14.23 -16.22 -21.83
C VAL A 225 15.64 -15.88 -21.37
N TYR A 226 16.13 -14.67 -21.64
CA TYR A 226 17.55 -14.32 -21.51
C TYR A 226 17.83 -13.11 -20.62
N GLU A 227 16.94 -12.12 -20.54
CA GLU A 227 17.19 -10.89 -19.79
C GLU A 227 16.98 -11.06 -18.28
N HIS A 228 17.71 -10.28 -17.49
CA HIS A 228 17.49 -10.22 -16.05
C HIS A 228 16.14 -9.57 -15.74
N VAL A 229 15.42 -10.11 -14.76
CA VAL A 229 14.16 -9.53 -14.30
C VAL A 229 14.48 -8.22 -13.57
N PRO A 230 13.93 -7.06 -13.99
CA PRO A 230 14.14 -5.81 -13.26
C PRO A 230 13.66 -5.94 -11.82
N ASP A 231 14.41 -5.39 -10.87
CA ASP A 231 13.96 -5.39 -9.48
C ASP A 231 12.66 -4.59 -9.38
N PRO A 232 11.55 -5.18 -8.88
CA PRO A 232 10.27 -4.48 -8.81
C PRO A 232 10.36 -3.19 -7.99
N ARG A 233 11.31 -3.09 -7.05
CA ARG A 233 11.53 -1.90 -6.22
C ARG A 233 12.14 -0.73 -7.00
N GLU A 234 12.83 -0.98 -8.10
CA GLU A 234 13.34 0.10 -8.97
C GLU A 234 12.19 0.79 -9.72
N LEU A 235 11.14 0.04 -10.06
CA LEU A 235 9.93 0.56 -10.69
C LEU A 235 8.94 1.14 -9.68
N ASN A 236 8.80 0.47 -8.53
CA ASN A 236 7.91 0.88 -7.46
C ASN A 236 8.55 0.62 -6.08
N PRO A 237 9.21 1.62 -5.48
CA PRO A 237 9.85 1.46 -4.17
C PRO A 237 8.86 1.32 -3.00
N ALA A 238 7.54 1.41 -3.22
CA ALA A 238 6.52 1.07 -2.22
C ALA A 238 6.44 -0.44 -1.92
N ILE A 239 7.05 -1.27 -2.76
CA ILE A 239 7.03 -2.73 -2.65
C ILE A 239 8.00 -3.16 -1.52
N PRO A 240 7.54 -3.89 -0.49
CA PRO A 240 8.41 -4.44 0.55
C PRO A 240 9.46 -5.41 -0.01
N ASP A 241 10.61 -5.49 0.67
CA ASP A 241 11.69 -6.41 0.33
C ASP A 241 11.24 -7.88 0.25
N HIS A 242 10.42 -8.35 1.19
CA HIS A 242 9.90 -9.71 1.16
C HIS A 242 8.95 -9.95 -0.03
N VAL A 243 8.14 -8.96 -0.42
CA VAL A 243 7.27 -9.05 -1.61
C VAL A 243 8.11 -9.10 -2.88
N ALA A 244 9.08 -8.19 -3.00
CA ALA A 244 10.01 -8.16 -4.13
C ALA A 244 10.75 -9.49 -4.27
N THR A 245 11.20 -10.05 -3.15
CA THR A 245 11.89 -11.34 -3.10
C THR A 245 10.99 -12.47 -3.60
N ILE A 246 9.74 -12.58 -3.13
CA ILE A 246 8.80 -13.60 -3.62
C ILE A 246 8.54 -13.45 -5.13
N LEU A 247 8.31 -12.22 -5.61
CA LEU A 247 8.10 -11.95 -7.03
C LEU A 247 9.30 -12.37 -7.89
N LEU A 248 10.52 -12.04 -7.46
CA LEU A 248 11.75 -12.41 -8.17
C LEU A 248 11.97 -13.94 -8.18
N HIS A 249 11.63 -14.65 -7.12
CA HIS A 249 11.68 -16.12 -7.09
C HIS A 249 10.67 -16.75 -8.05
N LEU A 250 9.44 -16.23 -8.15
CA LEU A 250 8.46 -16.70 -9.14
C LEU A 250 8.95 -16.49 -10.57
N LEU A 251 9.61 -15.36 -10.82
CA LEU A 251 10.14 -14.98 -12.12
C LEU A 251 11.54 -15.57 -12.42
N ALA A 252 12.02 -16.51 -11.61
CA ALA A 252 13.27 -17.20 -11.87
C ALA A 252 13.23 -17.95 -13.20
N LYS A 253 14.31 -17.84 -13.98
CA LYS A 253 14.37 -18.41 -15.34
C LYS A 253 14.31 -19.93 -15.35
N LYS A 254 14.98 -20.55 -14.37
CA LYS A 254 14.99 -22.01 -14.17
C LYS A 254 13.80 -22.42 -13.29
N PRO A 255 12.94 -23.36 -13.72
CA PRO A 255 11.80 -23.84 -12.94
C PRO A 255 12.16 -24.30 -11.52
N GLU A 256 13.32 -24.94 -11.34
CA GLU A 256 13.81 -25.44 -10.05
C GLU A 256 14.19 -24.35 -9.04
N ASN A 257 14.35 -23.09 -9.49
CA ASN A 257 14.62 -21.94 -8.61
C ASN A 257 13.33 -21.22 -8.18
N ARG A 258 12.16 -21.67 -8.65
CA ARG A 258 10.85 -21.14 -8.26
C ARG A 258 10.34 -21.90 -7.02
N PRO A 259 9.32 -21.39 -6.31
CA PRO A 259 8.66 -22.15 -5.26
C PRO A 259 8.22 -23.54 -5.75
N ALA A 260 8.41 -24.58 -4.93
CA ALA A 260 8.21 -25.97 -5.35
C ALA A 260 6.76 -26.28 -5.78
N HIS A 261 5.78 -25.65 -5.15
CA HIS A 261 4.36 -25.76 -5.51
C HIS A 261 3.56 -24.54 -5.03
N ALA A 262 2.40 -24.29 -5.65
CA ALA A 262 1.56 -23.13 -5.37
C ALA A 262 1.06 -23.05 -3.91
N ARG A 263 0.96 -24.18 -3.20
CA ARG A 263 0.62 -24.20 -1.76
C ARG A 263 1.69 -23.53 -0.90
N ALA A 264 2.98 -23.79 -1.15
CA ALA A 264 4.08 -23.13 -0.44
C ALA A 264 4.10 -21.63 -0.75
N LEU A 265 3.80 -21.25 -2.00
CA LEU A 265 3.64 -19.84 -2.38
C LEU A 265 2.54 -19.15 -1.58
N ALA A 266 1.38 -19.79 -1.39
CA ALA A 266 0.30 -19.23 -0.60
C ALA A 266 0.72 -18.97 0.87
N GLU A 267 1.52 -19.86 1.46
CA GLU A 267 2.07 -19.70 2.81
C GLU A 267 3.07 -18.54 2.89
N LEU A 268 3.94 -18.39 1.89
CA LEU A 268 4.87 -17.25 1.81
C LEU A 268 4.12 -15.91 1.77
N TRP A 269 3.02 -15.81 1.03
CA TRP A 269 2.19 -14.60 1.01
C TRP A 269 1.50 -14.32 2.34
N VAL A 270 1.04 -15.36 3.03
CA VAL A 270 0.45 -15.23 4.38
C VAL A 270 1.50 -14.72 5.38
N GLN A 271 2.72 -15.27 5.33
CA GLN A 271 3.83 -14.82 6.16
C GLN A 271 4.20 -13.35 5.88
N ALA A 272 4.32 -12.98 4.61
CA ALA A 272 4.53 -11.58 4.19
C ALA A 272 3.45 -10.64 4.73
N ARG A 273 2.19 -11.09 4.81
CA ARG A 273 1.10 -10.29 5.37
C ARG A 273 1.25 -10.04 6.87
N PHE A 274 1.72 -11.04 7.61
CA PHE A 274 2.01 -10.86 9.04
C PHE A 274 3.16 -9.87 9.26
N GLU A 275 4.23 -9.99 8.48
CA GLU A 275 5.38 -9.07 8.55
C GLU A 275 5.01 -7.64 8.16
N ALA A 276 4.20 -7.46 7.11
CA ALA A 276 3.71 -6.16 6.68
C ALA A 276 2.91 -5.43 7.76
N ARG A 277 2.01 -6.16 8.45
CA ARG A 277 1.22 -5.62 9.57
C ARG A 277 2.09 -5.20 10.73
N ALA A 278 3.06 -6.03 11.12
CA ALA A 278 3.96 -5.75 12.22
C ALA A 278 4.95 -4.61 11.93
N GLY A 279 5.25 -4.36 10.65
CA GLY A 279 6.28 -3.40 10.25
C GLY A 279 5.81 -1.96 10.01
N ALA A 280 4.54 -1.76 9.63
CA ALA A 280 4.04 -0.49 9.10
C ALA A 280 3.19 0.36 10.07
N SER A 281 2.64 -0.22 11.15
CA SER A 281 1.61 0.43 11.97
C SER A 281 2.10 1.48 12.95
N ALA A 282 3.40 1.55 13.24
CA ALA A 282 3.92 2.31 14.37
C ALA A 282 5.06 3.29 14.04
N GLN A 283 5.36 3.52 12.76
CA GLN A 283 6.29 4.56 12.33
C GLN A 283 5.64 5.95 12.39
N TYR A 284 6.44 7.01 12.59
CA TYR A 284 5.97 8.39 12.41
C TYR A 284 5.73 8.71 10.93
N ARG A 285 4.98 9.79 10.65
CA ARG A 285 4.53 10.18 9.29
C ARG A 285 5.70 10.19 8.30
N GLY A 286 5.60 9.31 7.32
CA GLY A 286 6.58 9.08 6.25
C GLY A 286 6.33 7.71 5.62
N GLY A 287 6.23 7.62 4.29
CA GLY A 287 5.82 6.36 3.64
C GLY A 287 4.42 5.87 4.07
N ARG A 288 4.32 4.69 4.70
CA ARG A 288 3.05 3.97 5.01
C ARG A 288 2.15 4.57 6.09
N SER A 289 2.71 5.29 7.05
CA SER A 289 2.00 5.86 8.21
C SER A 289 1.44 7.27 7.96
N ARG A 290 1.71 7.84 6.78
CA ARG A 290 1.48 9.25 6.36
C ARG A 290 0.08 9.84 6.61
N SER A 291 -0.88 9.06 7.08
CA SER A 291 -2.22 9.50 7.40
C SER A 291 -2.46 9.76 8.90
N GLY A 292 -1.52 9.39 9.79
CA GLY A 292 -1.74 9.43 11.25
C GLY A 292 -2.60 8.28 11.79
N VAL A 293 -2.80 7.23 10.97
CA VAL A 293 -3.51 6.01 11.34
C VAL A 293 -2.53 4.94 11.82
N HIS A 294 -2.82 4.38 13.00
CA HIS A 294 -2.06 3.29 13.60
C HIS A 294 -2.99 2.09 13.82
N LEU A 295 -2.90 1.07 12.96
CA LEU A 295 -3.83 -0.07 12.96
C LEU A 295 -3.69 -1.00 14.19
N GLY A 296 -2.63 -0.84 14.98
CA GLY A 296 -2.28 -1.73 16.07
C GLY A 296 -2.84 -1.34 17.44
N GLY A 297 -3.63 -0.27 17.54
CA GLY A 297 -4.11 0.25 18.82
C GLY A 297 -5.15 -0.63 19.54
N PRO A 298 -5.62 -0.20 20.73
CA PRO A 298 -6.65 -0.90 21.49
C PRO A 298 -7.93 -1.10 20.67
N ALA A 299 -8.44 -2.34 20.61
CA ALA A 299 -9.64 -2.67 19.85
C ALA A 299 -10.94 -2.11 20.50
N TRP A 300 -10.99 -2.06 21.83
CA TRP A 300 -12.09 -1.52 22.62
C TRP A 300 -11.54 -0.70 23.80
N PRO A 301 -11.24 0.59 23.59
CA PRO A 301 -10.68 1.45 24.63
C PRO A 301 -11.79 1.94 25.57
N SER A 302 -12.43 1.07 26.37
CA SER A 302 -13.54 1.49 27.26
C SER A 302 -13.10 2.27 28.50
N GLU A 303 -11.85 2.10 28.91
CA GLU A 303 -11.23 2.76 30.05
C GLU A 303 -9.74 2.89 29.78
N LEU A 304 -9.05 3.77 30.51
CA LEU A 304 -7.61 3.93 30.42
C LEU A 304 -6.96 3.33 31.67
N ARG A 305 -6.19 2.24 31.53
CA ARG A 305 -5.46 1.65 32.66
C ARG A 305 -3.98 1.54 32.39
N GLU A 306 -3.17 2.14 33.26
CA GLU A 306 -1.72 2.01 33.18
C GLU A 306 -1.29 0.54 33.33
N ARG A 307 -0.42 0.09 32.43
CA ARG A 307 0.22 -1.23 32.45
C ARG A 307 1.59 -1.17 33.09
N TRP A 308 2.38 -0.19 32.68
CA TRP A 308 3.73 0.07 33.14
C TRP A 308 4.14 1.52 32.84
N ASN A 309 5.15 2.00 33.55
CA ASN A 309 5.86 3.24 33.27
C ASN A 309 7.37 3.04 33.42
N ILE A 310 8.15 3.87 32.73
CA ILE A 310 9.61 3.91 32.83
C ILE A 310 10.12 5.35 32.68
N SER A 311 11.20 5.68 33.39
CA SER A 311 11.91 6.95 33.22
C SER A 311 12.86 6.88 32.02
N LEU A 312 12.70 7.83 31.11
CA LEU A 312 13.59 8.09 29.99
C LEU A 312 14.77 8.96 30.45
N PRO A 313 15.90 8.93 29.73
CA PRO A 313 17.09 9.70 30.08
C PRO A 313 16.95 11.19 29.71
N GLY A 314 15.89 11.88 30.12
CA GLY A 314 15.69 13.32 29.88
C GLY A 314 14.26 13.68 29.51
N GLU A 315 13.98 14.98 29.44
CA GLU A 315 12.67 15.53 29.08
C GLU A 315 12.30 15.19 27.63
N VAL A 316 10.99 15.12 27.37
CA VAL A 316 10.43 14.88 26.03
C VAL A 316 9.59 16.07 25.59
N THR A 317 10.05 16.78 24.56
CA THR A 317 9.40 18.01 24.07
C THR A 317 9.13 17.98 22.59
N TRP A 318 8.26 18.88 22.13
CA TRP A 318 7.93 19.04 20.72
C TRP A 318 9.14 19.56 19.91
N PRO A 319 9.31 19.12 18.64
CA PRO A 319 8.55 18.06 17.97
C PRO A 319 9.06 16.69 18.43
N SER A 320 8.17 15.77 18.85
CA SER A 320 8.54 14.41 19.22
C SER A 320 7.35 13.46 19.05
N ALA A 321 7.63 12.17 18.98
CA ALA A 321 6.62 11.13 18.93
C ALA A 321 7.15 9.83 19.55
N VAL A 322 6.25 9.04 20.11
CA VAL A 322 6.52 7.63 20.35
C VAL A 322 6.39 6.91 19.02
N VAL A 323 7.42 6.18 18.61
CA VAL A 323 7.38 5.32 17.42
C VAL A 323 7.63 3.88 17.83
N GLY A 324 7.17 2.93 17.02
CA GLY A 324 7.29 1.51 17.30
C GLY A 324 7.52 0.66 16.06
N HIS A 325 8.11 -0.51 16.28
CA HIS A 325 8.30 -1.56 15.28
C HIS A 325 8.54 -2.90 15.97
N GLN A 326 7.75 -3.92 15.65
CA GLN A 326 7.94 -5.29 16.16
C GLN A 326 8.13 -5.40 17.68
N GLY A 327 7.35 -4.62 18.45
CA GLY A 327 7.39 -4.66 19.92
C GLY A 327 8.54 -3.87 20.55
N LEU A 328 9.34 -3.14 19.76
CA LEU A 328 10.27 -2.12 20.25
C LEU A 328 9.68 -0.73 20.03
N LEU A 329 9.88 0.17 20.98
CA LEU A 329 9.49 1.57 20.97
C LEU A 329 10.75 2.44 20.92
N ALA A 330 10.66 3.61 20.29
CA ALA A 330 11.70 4.63 20.37
C ALA A 330 11.12 5.99 20.76
N VAL A 331 11.81 6.70 21.65
CA VAL A 331 11.47 8.05 22.08
C VAL A 331 12.74 8.88 22.21
N GLY A 332 12.74 10.05 21.56
CA GLY A 332 13.82 11.02 21.66
C GLY A 332 13.66 11.95 22.85
N THR A 333 14.78 12.43 23.40
CA THR A 333 14.83 13.30 24.58
C THR A 333 15.74 14.52 24.38
N ARG A 334 15.51 15.58 25.17
CA ARG A 334 16.29 16.82 25.16
C ARG A 334 17.72 16.68 25.66
N SER A 335 18.04 15.60 26.36
CA SER A 335 19.43 15.30 26.78
C SER A 335 20.30 14.78 25.63
N GLY A 336 19.74 14.70 24.41
CA GLY A 336 20.40 14.13 23.26
C GLY A 336 20.42 12.60 23.26
N GLN A 337 19.43 11.95 23.87
CA GLN A 337 19.31 10.49 23.88
C GLN A 337 18.06 10.02 23.13
N LEU A 338 18.21 9.00 22.29
CA LEU A 338 17.10 8.17 21.81
C LEU A 338 17.01 6.92 22.68
N ALA A 339 15.93 6.79 23.45
CA ALA A 339 15.67 5.60 24.24
C ALA A 339 14.93 4.55 23.40
N LEU A 340 15.46 3.34 23.35
CA LEU A 340 14.81 2.16 22.79
C LEU A 340 14.22 1.35 23.94
N VAL A 341 12.89 1.16 23.95
CA VAL A 341 12.16 0.53 25.06
C VAL A 341 11.32 -0.62 24.51
N SER A 342 11.38 -1.80 25.13
CA SER A 342 10.48 -2.90 24.79
C SER A 342 9.02 -2.52 25.09
N SER A 343 8.08 -3.02 24.30
CA SER A 343 6.63 -2.94 24.58
C SER A 343 6.24 -3.58 25.92
N SER A 344 7.11 -4.38 26.53
CA SER A 344 6.98 -4.90 27.90
C SER A 344 7.32 -3.87 28.99
N GLY A 345 8.00 -2.77 28.65
CA GLY A 345 8.41 -1.72 29.59
C GLY A 345 9.89 -1.73 29.97
N ASP A 346 10.72 -2.56 29.33
CA ASP A 346 12.15 -2.66 29.63
C ASP A 346 12.98 -1.75 28.72
N LEU A 347 13.90 -0.96 29.30
CA LEU A 347 14.87 -0.18 28.51
C LEU A 347 15.84 -1.13 27.81
N HIS A 348 15.82 -1.14 26.48
CA HIS A 348 16.66 -1.98 25.64
C HIS A 348 18.04 -1.37 25.41
N ALA A 349 18.08 -0.11 24.98
CA ALA A 349 19.31 0.64 24.72
C ALA A 349 19.03 2.15 24.71
N THR A 350 20.09 2.95 24.82
CA THR A 350 20.05 4.40 24.62
C THR A 350 21.12 4.80 23.61
N LEU A 351 20.73 5.59 22.62
CA LEU A 351 21.64 6.08 21.58
C LEU A 351 21.86 7.58 21.76
N GLY A 352 23.13 7.99 21.83
CA GLY A 352 23.49 9.38 22.04
C GLY A 352 23.58 10.20 20.75
N ALA A 353 23.33 11.49 20.89
CA ALA A 353 23.67 12.58 19.97
C ALA A 353 24.37 13.70 20.75
N ASN A 354 24.91 14.71 20.05
CA ASN A 354 25.60 15.83 20.70
C ASN A 354 24.62 16.95 21.12
N ASP A 355 23.35 16.83 20.74
CA ASP A 355 22.29 17.78 21.04
C ASP A 355 20.93 17.05 21.04
N GLU A 356 19.83 17.77 21.31
CA GLU A 356 18.49 17.22 21.49
C GLU A 356 18.08 16.24 20.36
N VAL A 357 17.53 15.08 20.74
CA VAL A 357 16.92 14.13 19.80
C VAL A 357 15.43 14.31 19.89
N THR A 358 14.85 15.15 19.05
CA THR A 358 13.40 15.40 19.08
C THR A 358 12.72 14.84 17.82
N ALA A 359 13.38 14.91 16.67
CA ALA A 359 12.91 14.27 15.43
C ALA A 359 12.51 12.81 15.66
N PRO A 360 11.25 12.41 15.34
CA PRO A 360 10.82 11.04 15.50
C PRO A 360 11.72 10.08 14.71
N ALA A 361 12.10 8.97 15.33
CA ALA A 361 13.00 8.00 14.71
C ALA A 361 12.28 7.13 13.67
N THR A 362 13.05 6.53 12.78
CA THR A 362 12.60 5.46 11.88
C THR A 362 13.14 4.13 12.39
N LEU A 363 12.27 3.27 12.90
CA LEU A 363 12.67 1.93 13.32
C LEU A 363 12.69 0.98 12.12
N LEU A 364 13.76 0.19 12.01
CA LEU A 364 13.98 -0.83 11.00
C LEU A 364 14.08 -2.20 11.68
N GLY A 365 13.84 -3.29 10.94
CA GLY A 365 13.92 -4.64 11.51
C GLY A 365 15.27 -5.00 12.15
N ASN A 366 16.36 -4.30 11.81
CA ASN A 366 17.69 -4.53 12.37
C ASN A 366 18.40 -3.28 12.91
N GLY A 367 17.68 -2.18 13.12
CA GLY A 367 18.31 -0.94 13.56
C GLY A 367 17.36 0.23 13.62
N VAL A 368 17.92 1.42 13.76
CA VAL A 368 17.16 2.66 13.86
C VAL A 368 17.89 3.77 13.13
N ILE A 369 17.12 4.67 12.53
CA ILE A 369 17.62 5.91 11.95
C ILE A 369 17.01 7.06 12.75
N TYR A 370 17.83 8.02 13.16
CA TYR A 370 17.37 9.18 13.93
C TYR A 370 18.19 10.42 13.60
N GLY A 371 17.53 11.58 13.64
CA GLY A 371 18.15 12.89 13.51
C GLY A 371 18.18 13.62 14.86
N ALA A 372 19.07 14.60 14.98
CA ALA A 372 19.19 15.42 16.18
C ALA A 372 19.44 16.90 15.82
N TRP A 373 19.38 17.77 16.83
CA TRP A 373 19.58 19.21 16.69
C TRP A 373 21.03 19.57 16.32
N ASP A 374 21.99 18.67 16.53
CA ASP A 374 23.36 18.83 16.02
C ASP A 374 23.50 18.68 14.50
N GLY A 375 22.38 18.48 13.79
CA GLY A 375 22.31 18.35 12.35
C GLY A 375 22.80 17.02 11.80
N ALA A 376 23.09 16.03 12.66
CA ALA A 376 23.55 14.72 12.22
C ALA A 376 22.41 13.69 12.15
N LEU A 377 22.24 13.12 10.96
CA LEU A 377 21.43 11.93 10.71
C LEU A 377 22.29 10.70 11.02
N ARG A 378 21.78 9.79 11.84
CA ARG A 378 22.51 8.60 12.28
C ARG A 378 21.74 7.35 11.96
N ARG A 379 22.45 6.29 11.58
CA ARG A 379 21.93 4.93 11.60
C ARG A 379 22.70 4.12 12.63
N ALA A 380 21.98 3.44 13.50
CA ALA A 380 22.53 2.55 14.52
C ALA A 380 21.86 1.17 14.46
N SER A 381 22.56 0.14 14.93
CA SER A 381 21.96 -1.15 15.24
C SER A 381 21.22 -1.11 16.59
N LEU A 382 20.37 -2.09 16.83
CA LEU A 382 19.54 -2.16 18.05
C LEU A 382 20.37 -2.35 19.34
N ASP A 383 21.58 -2.89 19.23
CA ASP A 383 22.53 -3.08 20.34
C ASP A 383 23.27 -1.80 20.77
N GLY A 384 23.02 -0.68 20.10
CA GLY A 384 23.68 0.59 20.40
C GLY A 384 24.76 1.01 19.41
N SER A 385 25.23 0.11 18.53
CA SER A 385 26.39 0.39 17.69
C SER A 385 26.05 1.35 16.54
N LEU A 386 26.83 2.42 16.39
CA LEU A 386 26.68 3.37 15.30
C LEU A 386 27.18 2.74 13.98
N ILE A 387 26.34 2.74 12.95
CA ILE A 387 26.65 2.19 11.62
C ILE A 387 27.22 3.29 10.73
N TRP A 388 26.52 4.42 10.61
CA TRP A 388 27.00 5.60 9.87
C TRP A 388 26.35 6.89 10.39
N THR A 389 26.99 8.01 10.08
CA THR A 389 26.48 9.36 10.31
C THR A 389 26.58 10.18 9.03
N HIS A 390 25.52 10.93 8.71
CA HIS A 390 25.50 11.94 7.65
C HIS A 390 25.25 13.32 8.27
N GLN A 391 26.15 14.26 8.01
CA GLN A 391 26.09 15.60 8.58
C GLN A 391 25.36 16.56 7.64
N THR A 392 24.33 17.23 8.15
CA THR A 392 23.69 18.39 7.52
C THR A 392 24.20 19.69 8.16
N ARG A 393 23.70 20.85 7.70
CA ARG A 393 24.19 22.16 8.17
C ARG A 393 23.38 22.77 9.30
N ALA A 394 22.22 22.22 9.62
CA ALA A 394 21.32 22.73 10.64
C ALA A 394 20.53 21.59 11.29
N GLU A 395 19.70 21.93 12.27
CA GLU A 395 18.96 20.99 13.11
C GLU A 395 18.02 20.09 12.28
N LEU A 396 17.90 18.83 12.70
CA LEU A 396 16.94 17.88 12.14
C LEU A 396 15.73 17.76 13.08
N THR A 397 14.55 18.15 12.57
CA THR A 397 13.29 18.18 13.36
C THR A 397 12.20 17.27 12.78
N GLY A 398 12.26 16.99 11.48
CA GLY A 398 11.39 16.03 10.80
C GLY A 398 11.90 14.60 10.93
N ALA A 399 10.98 13.63 10.88
CA ALA A 399 11.35 12.22 10.90
C ALA A 399 12.12 11.84 9.64
N PRO A 400 13.25 11.12 9.74
CA PRO A 400 13.85 10.49 8.59
C PRO A 400 12.84 9.55 7.93
N THR A 401 12.77 9.55 6.61
CA THR A 401 11.81 8.73 5.86
C THR A 401 12.55 7.77 4.96
N LEU A 402 12.44 6.48 5.26
CA LEU A 402 12.99 5.44 4.41
C LEU A 402 12.09 5.25 3.18
N TRP A 403 12.69 5.25 2.00
CA TRP A 403 12.02 4.92 0.74
C TRP A 403 13.00 4.24 -0.21
N GLY A 404 12.72 2.98 -0.56
CA GLY A 404 13.66 2.15 -1.31
C GLY A 404 15.01 2.01 -0.58
N ASP A 405 16.10 2.31 -1.29
CA ASP A 405 17.47 2.33 -0.74
C ASP A 405 17.91 3.74 -0.28
N ARG A 406 16.96 4.66 -0.10
CA ARG A 406 17.20 6.04 0.31
C ARG A 406 16.57 6.35 1.66
N VAL A 407 17.23 7.21 2.40
CA VAL A 407 16.67 7.90 3.57
C VAL A 407 16.57 9.37 3.20
N LEU A 408 15.35 9.88 3.21
CA LEU A 408 15.07 11.30 3.03
C LEU A 408 15.01 11.99 4.38
N VAL A 409 15.71 13.12 4.52
CA VAL A 409 15.72 13.89 5.77
C VAL A 409 15.68 15.38 5.48
N THR A 410 14.84 16.11 6.23
CA THR A 410 14.70 17.56 6.14
C THR A 410 15.58 18.25 7.18
N SER A 411 16.22 19.33 6.77
CA SER A 411 17.09 20.16 7.59
C SER A 411 16.54 21.58 7.65
N ARG A 412 16.66 22.21 8.82
CA ARG A 412 16.21 23.59 9.08
C ARG A 412 16.92 24.65 8.23
N ASP A 413 18.02 24.32 7.57
CA ASP A 413 18.69 25.20 6.59
C ASP A 413 17.99 25.25 5.22
N GLY A 414 16.86 24.55 5.07
CA GLY A 414 16.09 24.49 3.84
C GLY A 414 16.56 23.40 2.86
N HIS A 415 17.31 22.39 3.31
CA HIS A 415 17.65 21.25 2.46
C HIS A 415 16.80 20.01 2.75
N LEU A 416 16.38 19.35 1.69
CA LEU A 416 16.03 17.93 1.70
C LEU A 416 17.24 17.14 1.21
N HIS A 417 17.78 16.26 2.04
CA HIS A 417 18.84 15.33 1.68
C HIS A 417 18.24 13.96 1.41
N ALA A 418 18.70 13.28 0.36
CA ALA A 418 18.53 11.84 0.19
C ALA A 418 19.89 11.16 0.29
N VAL A 419 20.03 10.29 1.29
CA VAL A 419 21.25 9.52 1.52
C VAL A 419 21.00 8.04 1.26
N ASN A 420 22.04 7.30 0.86
CA ASN A 420 21.96 5.86 0.76
C ASN A 420 21.70 5.25 2.14
N ALA A 421 20.63 4.45 2.26
CA ALA A 421 20.23 3.89 3.54
C ALA A 421 21.32 2.99 4.18
N LYS A 422 22.17 2.36 3.37
CA LYS A 422 23.23 1.43 3.83
C LYS A 422 24.52 2.15 4.17
N THR A 423 24.95 3.13 3.37
CA THR A 423 26.26 3.77 3.54
C THR A 423 26.21 5.14 4.21
N GLY A 424 25.04 5.81 4.21
CA GLY A 424 24.90 7.19 4.65
C GLY A 424 25.43 8.22 3.64
N GLU A 425 25.92 7.78 2.48
CA GLU A 425 26.44 8.69 1.45
C GLU A 425 25.32 9.48 0.79
N LEU A 426 25.58 10.77 0.55
CA LEU A 426 24.64 11.64 -0.15
C LEU A 426 24.42 11.17 -1.60
N ALA A 427 23.18 10.87 -1.94
CA ALA A 427 22.78 10.59 -3.32
C ALA A 427 22.41 11.88 -4.06
N TRP A 428 21.57 12.71 -3.45
CA TRP A 428 21.20 14.04 -3.94
C TRP A 428 20.73 14.93 -2.79
N ALA A 429 20.72 16.25 -3.02
CA ALA A 429 20.11 17.22 -2.13
C ALA A 429 19.31 18.25 -2.96
N TYR A 430 18.20 18.72 -2.40
CA TYR A 430 17.38 19.79 -2.96
C TYR A 430 17.27 20.92 -1.94
N ARG A 431 17.31 22.17 -2.40
CA ARG A 431 17.25 23.36 -1.55
C ARG A 431 15.97 24.15 -1.82
N THR A 432 15.20 24.40 -0.76
CA THR A 432 14.06 25.31 -0.74
C THR A 432 14.48 26.74 -0.41
N ASP A 433 13.55 27.68 -0.56
CA ASP A 433 13.80 29.09 -0.26
C ASP A 433 13.68 29.40 1.25
N GLY A 434 13.03 28.51 2.02
CA GLY A 434 12.83 28.62 3.47
C GLY A 434 13.22 27.34 4.21
N PRO A 435 13.32 27.40 5.56
CA PRO A 435 13.52 26.23 6.41
C PRO A 435 12.50 25.12 6.15
N ILE A 436 12.88 23.87 6.41
CA ILE A 436 11.97 22.73 6.37
C ILE A 436 11.99 22.05 7.74
N ALA A 437 10.86 22.05 8.44
CA ALA A 437 10.70 21.37 9.72
C ALA A 437 9.93 20.06 9.61
N ALA A 438 8.95 20.02 8.69
CA ALA A 438 8.07 18.88 8.53
C ALA A 438 8.81 17.65 7.98
N SER A 439 8.28 16.46 8.27
CA SER A 439 8.83 15.22 7.73
C SER A 439 8.50 15.09 6.24
N PRO A 440 9.39 14.55 5.40
CA PRO A 440 9.08 14.31 4.00
C PRO A 440 8.03 13.21 3.85
N LEU A 441 7.02 13.43 3.01
CA LEU A 441 6.02 12.42 2.67
C LEU A 441 6.33 11.79 1.33
N ILE A 442 6.06 10.49 1.19
CA ILE A 442 6.26 9.81 -0.07
C ILE A 442 4.93 9.32 -0.63
N TRP A 443 4.65 9.72 -1.88
CA TRP A 443 3.50 9.25 -2.63
C TRP A 443 3.75 9.35 -4.14
N GLY A 444 3.31 8.35 -4.91
CA GLY A 444 3.44 8.37 -6.37
C GLY A 444 4.87 8.57 -6.89
N GLY A 445 5.88 8.07 -6.16
CA GLY A 445 7.30 8.27 -6.49
C GLY A 445 7.84 9.68 -6.24
N ALA A 446 7.06 10.54 -5.59
CA ALA A 446 7.47 11.89 -5.21
C ALA A 446 7.70 12.03 -3.71
N ALA A 447 8.70 12.82 -3.35
CA ALA A 447 8.90 13.38 -2.02
C ALA A 447 8.19 14.72 -1.94
N LEU A 448 7.20 14.81 -1.04
CA LEU A 448 6.44 16.02 -0.76
C LEU A 448 7.00 16.67 0.50
N ILE A 449 7.38 17.94 0.41
CA ILE A 449 7.92 18.72 1.53
C ILE A 449 7.29 20.11 1.54
N ALA A 450 6.96 20.61 2.73
CA ALA A 450 6.50 21.98 2.90
C ALA A 450 7.59 22.82 3.59
N ASP A 451 7.90 23.98 3.03
CA ASP A 451 8.82 24.93 3.64
C ASP A 451 8.08 26.01 4.46
N GLU A 452 8.81 26.65 5.35
CA GLU A 452 8.27 27.69 6.24
C GLU A 452 8.04 29.04 5.54
N ASN A 453 8.35 29.16 4.25
CA ASN A 453 7.93 30.30 3.42
C ASN A 453 6.57 30.07 2.75
N GLY A 454 5.96 28.90 2.99
CA GLY A 454 4.61 28.57 2.57
C GLY A 454 4.50 27.85 1.24
N TRP A 455 5.59 27.24 0.78
CA TRP A 455 5.59 26.44 -0.45
C TRP A 455 5.57 24.94 -0.15
N LEU A 456 4.68 24.23 -0.85
CA LEU A 456 4.69 22.79 -0.96
C LEU A 456 5.43 22.40 -2.25
N HIS A 457 6.47 21.58 -2.11
CA HIS A 457 7.29 21.08 -3.20
C HIS A 457 7.05 19.59 -3.38
N ALA A 458 7.02 19.14 -4.63
CA ALA A 458 7.13 17.73 -4.98
C ALA A 458 8.37 17.50 -5.82
N LEU A 459 9.17 16.55 -5.39
CA LEU A 459 10.42 16.17 -6.03
C LEU A 459 10.33 14.70 -6.41
N ASP A 460 10.90 14.30 -7.54
CA ASP A 460 11.13 12.89 -7.82
C ASP A 460 12.00 12.32 -6.70
N ALA A 461 11.48 11.35 -5.93
CA ALA A 461 12.16 10.87 -4.74
C ALA A 461 13.43 10.07 -5.06
N LEU A 462 13.63 9.64 -6.31
CA LEU A 462 14.83 8.93 -6.74
C LEU A 462 15.94 9.91 -7.17
N THR A 463 15.58 10.99 -7.89
CA THR A 463 16.55 11.89 -8.51
C THR A 463 16.69 13.25 -7.82
N GLY A 464 15.71 13.64 -6.99
CA GLY A 464 15.61 14.98 -6.41
C GLY A 464 15.13 16.07 -7.38
N SER A 465 14.77 15.71 -8.62
CA SER A 465 14.30 16.70 -9.60
C SER A 465 12.92 17.23 -9.23
N GLN A 466 12.73 18.55 -9.27
CA GLN A 466 11.43 19.16 -8.97
C GLN A 466 10.39 18.77 -10.02
N LEU A 467 9.29 18.17 -9.56
CA LEU A 467 8.12 17.83 -10.36
C LEU A 467 7.15 19.01 -10.43
N TRP A 468 6.83 19.59 -9.28
CA TRP A 468 5.96 20.77 -9.16
C TRP A 468 6.19 21.47 -7.82
N LYS A 469 5.71 22.71 -7.72
CA LYS A 469 5.76 23.57 -6.52
C LYS A 469 4.48 24.41 -6.51
N VAL A 470 3.82 24.52 -5.35
CA VAL A 470 2.58 25.28 -5.17
C VAL A 470 2.60 26.01 -3.83
N GLU A 471 2.00 27.19 -3.78
CA GLU A 471 1.88 27.97 -2.55
C GLU A 471 0.66 27.47 -1.75
N VAL A 472 0.88 27.18 -0.47
CA VAL A 472 -0.15 26.66 0.46
C VAL A 472 -0.19 27.44 1.77
N GLY A 473 0.81 28.26 2.07
CA GLY A 473 0.95 28.94 3.36
C GLY A 473 1.91 28.22 4.31
N VAL A 474 2.45 28.98 5.28
CA VAL A 474 3.50 28.51 6.22
C VAL A 474 3.05 27.23 6.90
N THR A 475 3.84 26.16 6.81
CA THR A 475 3.45 24.84 7.33
C THR A 475 4.59 24.28 8.20
N HIS A 476 4.33 24.11 9.50
CA HIS A 476 5.29 23.47 10.41
C HIS A 476 5.01 21.98 10.59
N ALA A 477 3.73 21.61 10.65
CA ALA A 477 3.32 20.24 10.88
C ALA A 477 3.43 19.40 9.61
N THR A 478 3.71 18.10 9.77
CA THR A 478 3.75 17.18 8.63
C THR A 478 2.34 17.02 8.04
N PRO A 479 2.11 17.29 6.74
CA PRO A 479 0.82 17.04 6.11
C PRO A 479 0.35 15.59 6.29
N ALA A 480 -0.93 15.32 6.06
CA ALA A 480 -1.47 13.97 6.06
C ALA A 480 -1.93 13.57 4.67
N LEU A 481 -1.73 12.32 4.26
CA LEU A 481 -2.14 11.85 2.94
C LEU A 481 -2.98 10.59 3.02
N THR A 482 -4.09 10.57 2.28
CA THR A 482 -4.95 9.39 2.12
C THR A 482 -5.23 9.11 0.64
N PRO A 483 -5.22 7.86 0.17
CA PRO A 483 -5.70 7.50 -1.16
C PRO A 483 -7.20 7.81 -1.31
N LEU A 484 -7.61 8.29 -2.48
CA LEU A 484 -9.02 8.52 -2.84
C LEU A 484 -9.54 7.41 -3.77
N ALA A 485 -8.91 7.33 -4.93
CA ALA A 485 -9.13 6.34 -5.95
C ALA A 485 -7.78 5.85 -6.48
N ARG A 486 -7.81 4.96 -7.46
CA ARG A 486 -6.58 4.39 -8.03
C ARG A 486 -5.67 5.50 -8.58
N GLY A 487 -4.49 5.63 -7.99
CA GLY A 487 -3.54 6.66 -8.41
C GLY A 487 -4.00 8.08 -8.09
N GLU A 488 -4.96 8.25 -7.19
CA GLU A 488 -5.41 9.55 -6.70
C GLU A 488 -5.32 9.59 -5.17
N ALA A 489 -5.02 10.77 -4.63
CA ALA A 489 -4.92 10.97 -3.19
C ALA A 489 -5.36 12.38 -2.80
N ALA A 490 -5.79 12.51 -1.55
CA ALA A 490 -5.95 13.79 -0.88
C ALA A 490 -4.75 14.02 0.03
N LEU A 491 -4.12 15.18 -0.11
CA LEU A 491 -3.10 15.70 0.80
C LEU A 491 -3.71 16.80 1.66
N ILE A 492 -3.82 16.55 2.96
CA ILE A 492 -4.29 17.50 3.96
C ILE A 492 -3.11 18.32 4.47
N VAL A 493 -3.10 19.60 4.12
CA VAL A 493 -2.09 20.56 4.56
C VAL A 493 -2.73 21.50 5.56
N ALA A 494 -2.21 21.56 6.78
CA ALA A 494 -2.63 22.53 7.78
C ALA A 494 -1.52 23.58 7.96
N THR A 495 -1.82 24.83 7.63
CA THR A 495 -0.90 25.95 7.79
C THR A 495 -0.84 26.35 9.25
N TRP A 496 0.27 26.98 9.65
CA TRP A 496 0.48 27.50 10.99
C TRP A 496 -0.63 28.46 11.43
N LYS A 497 -1.22 29.23 10.50
CA LYS A 497 -2.28 30.19 10.81
C LYS A 497 -3.65 29.56 11.08
N GLY A 498 -3.83 28.27 10.81
CA GLY A 498 -5.12 27.59 10.97
C GLY A 498 -5.87 27.29 9.68
N GLU A 499 -5.34 27.68 8.52
CA GLU A 499 -5.93 27.31 7.23
C GLU A 499 -5.61 25.85 6.92
N VAL A 500 -6.64 25.04 6.64
CA VAL A 500 -6.52 23.63 6.29
C VAL A 500 -6.98 23.45 4.85
N HIS A 501 -6.12 22.89 4.00
CA HIS A 501 -6.41 22.61 2.60
C HIS A 501 -6.39 21.11 2.33
N ALA A 502 -7.41 20.60 1.64
CA ALA A 502 -7.33 19.30 1.00
C ALA A 502 -6.94 19.47 -0.46
N LEU A 503 -5.76 18.97 -0.81
CA LEU A 503 -5.24 19.02 -2.17
C LEU A 503 -5.44 17.69 -2.89
N HIS A 504 -5.96 17.74 -4.12
CA HIS A 504 -6.11 16.56 -4.97
C HIS A 504 -4.80 16.29 -5.73
N LEU A 505 -4.25 15.11 -5.47
CA LEU A 505 -3.09 14.57 -6.16
C LEU A 505 -3.53 13.44 -7.09
N GLN A 506 -2.88 13.34 -8.24
CA GLN A 506 -3.05 12.26 -9.21
C GLN A 506 -1.68 11.72 -9.66
N ILE A 507 -1.62 10.46 -10.07
CA ILE A 507 -0.45 9.89 -10.73
C ILE A 507 -0.56 10.19 -12.23
N LYS A 508 0.34 11.05 -12.73
CA LYS A 508 0.47 11.36 -14.15
C LYS A 508 1.84 10.88 -14.64
N ALA A 509 1.85 10.02 -15.66
CA ALA A 509 3.07 9.41 -16.20
C ALA A 509 3.97 8.73 -15.12
N GLY A 510 3.35 8.07 -14.13
CA GLY A 510 4.07 7.37 -13.07
C GLY A 510 4.68 8.26 -11.99
N ARG A 511 4.30 9.55 -11.94
CA ARG A 511 4.72 10.51 -10.91
C ARG A 511 3.53 11.25 -10.31
N ALA A 512 3.66 11.64 -9.04
CA ALA A 512 2.68 12.49 -8.39
C ALA A 512 2.61 13.85 -9.09
N ALA A 513 1.40 14.28 -9.41
CA ALA A 513 1.07 15.58 -9.97
C ALA A 513 -0.13 16.16 -9.21
N LEU A 514 -0.23 17.48 -9.17
CA LEU A 514 -1.46 18.14 -8.76
C LEU A 514 -2.57 17.86 -9.80
N ALA A 515 -3.79 17.66 -9.33
CA ALA A 515 -4.96 17.65 -10.20
C ALA A 515 -5.20 19.03 -10.82
N SER A 516 -6.01 19.09 -11.88
CA SER A 516 -6.36 20.37 -12.51
C SER A 516 -7.19 21.24 -11.57
N ASP A 517 -8.04 20.60 -10.77
CA ASP A 517 -8.77 21.09 -9.61
C ASP A 517 -8.00 20.75 -8.32
N ALA A 518 -6.80 21.35 -8.20
CA ALA A 518 -5.84 20.99 -7.16
C ALA A 518 -6.36 21.14 -5.72
N VAL A 519 -7.31 22.05 -5.45
CA VAL A 519 -7.89 22.26 -4.12
C VAL A 519 -9.30 21.68 -4.10
N LEU A 520 -9.51 20.63 -3.30
CA LEU A 520 -10.82 20.04 -3.07
C LEU A 520 -11.68 20.95 -2.18
N TRP A 521 -11.09 21.44 -1.10
CA TRP A 521 -11.69 22.39 -0.16
C TRP A 521 -10.64 23.06 0.70
N SER A 522 -11.04 24.17 1.33
CA SER A 522 -10.29 24.89 2.35
C SER A 522 -11.16 25.12 3.57
N TYR A 523 -10.56 25.11 4.75
CA TYR A 523 -11.22 25.27 6.03
C TYR A 523 -10.38 26.18 6.94
N ASP A 524 -11.01 27.03 7.75
CA ASP A 524 -10.30 27.87 8.72
C ASP A 524 -10.62 27.40 10.14
N LEU A 525 -9.58 26.95 10.85
CA LEU A 525 -9.69 26.49 12.24
C LEU A 525 -9.82 27.67 13.22
N GLU A 526 -9.43 28.88 12.80
CA GLU A 526 -9.33 30.07 13.65
C GLU A 526 -8.39 29.87 14.86
N ASP A 527 -7.40 28.98 14.72
CA ASP A 527 -6.41 28.64 15.75
C ASP A 527 -5.07 28.23 15.10
N GLU A 528 -3.96 28.46 15.79
CA GLU A 528 -2.64 28.09 15.28
C GLU A 528 -2.50 26.56 15.19
N VAL A 529 -1.82 26.04 14.18
CA VAL A 529 -1.63 24.58 14.04
C VAL A 529 -0.15 24.19 14.14
N TRP A 530 0.15 23.40 15.17
CA TRP A 530 1.46 22.80 15.42
C TRP A 530 1.44 21.26 15.33
N ALA A 531 0.27 20.67 15.56
CA ALA A 531 0.00 19.25 15.45
C ALA A 531 -0.25 18.87 13.98
N ALA A 532 0.27 17.70 13.56
CA ALA A 532 -0.01 17.19 12.24
C ALA A 532 -1.45 16.66 12.14
N PRO A 533 -2.17 16.91 11.03
CA PRO A 533 -3.49 16.36 10.82
C PRO A 533 -3.45 14.82 10.80
N ALA A 534 -4.60 14.20 11.03
CA ALA A 534 -4.81 12.77 10.82
C ALA A 534 -6.00 12.56 9.88
N VAL A 535 -5.97 11.53 9.05
CA VAL A 535 -7.03 11.21 8.09
C VAL A 535 -7.24 9.71 8.00
N GLN A 536 -8.48 9.27 8.10
CA GLN A 536 -8.87 7.89 7.86
C GLN A 536 -10.22 7.88 7.14
N GLU A 537 -10.29 7.09 6.08
CA GLU A 537 -11.53 6.93 5.30
C GLU A 537 -12.06 8.28 4.82
N ASP A 538 -13.19 8.72 5.37
CA ASP A 538 -13.92 9.93 5.04
C ASP A 538 -13.77 11.04 6.09
N VAL A 539 -12.91 10.86 7.11
CA VAL A 539 -12.73 11.79 8.23
C VAL A 539 -11.32 12.35 8.28
N VAL A 540 -11.22 13.68 8.35
CA VAL A 540 -9.98 14.42 8.64
C VAL A 540 -10.07 15.00 10.04
N VAL A 541 -9.09 14.74 10.90
CA VAL A 541 -8.99 15.31 12.24
C VAL A 541 -7.85 16.33 12.28
N VAL A 542 -8.18 17.55 12.72
CA VAL A 542 -7.23 18.66 12.90
C VAL A 542 -7.31 19.17 14.34
N ALA A 543 -6.17 19.60 14.88
CA ALA A 543 -6.08 20.12 16.24
C ALA A 543 -5.34 21.47 16.24
N GLY A 544 -6.01 22.48 16.80
CA GLY A 544 -5.50 23.81 17.04
C GLY A 544 -4.76 23.87 18.36
N TRP A 545 -3.79 24.78 18.43
CA TRP A 545 -2.89 24.93 19.56
C TRP A 545 -3.61 25.35 20.83
N GLY A 546 -4.70 26.10 20.73
CA GLY A 546 -5.59 26.44 21.85
C GLY A 546 -6.39 25.26 22.41
N GLY A 547 -6.28 24.07 21.83
CA GLY A 547 -6.92 22.85 22.29
C GLY A 547 -8.24 22.51 21.58
N GLN A 548 -8.64 23.31 20.59
CA GLN A 548 -9.78 22.98 19.75
C GLN A 548 -9.40 21.84 18.79
N VAL A 549 -10.20 20.78 18.76
CA VAL A 549 -10.04 19.65 17.84
C VAL A 549 -11.30 19.52 17.01
N ARG A 550 -11.15 19.41 15.69
CA ARG A 550 -12.27 19.27 14.75
C ARG A 550 -12.09 18.02 13.90
N ALA A 551 -13.21 17.36 13.62
CA ALA A 551 -13.30 16.38 12.55
C ALA A 551 -14.10 16.96 11.39
N LEU A 552 -13.56 16.81 10.18
CA LEU A 552 -14.09 17.32 8.94
C LEU A 552 -14.35 16.17 7.96
N THR A 553 -15.32 16.33 7.07
CA THR A 553 -15.54 15.39 5.96
C THR A 553 -14.40 15.51 4.95
N LEU A 554 -13.86 14.39 4.49
CA LEU A 554 -12.83 14.40 3.44
C LEU A 554 -13.39 14.91 2.10
N ALA A 555 -14.68 14.70 1.84
CA ALA A 555 -15.31 15.06 0.58
C ALA A 555 -15.51 16.58 0.41
N GLY A 556 -15.77 17.31 1.50
CA GLY A 556 -16.17 18.72 1.44
C GLY A 556 -15.56 19.63 2.49
N GLY A 557 -14.87 19.09 3.49
CA GLY A 557 -14.34 19.87 4.62
C GLY A 557 -15.42 20.30 5.62
N ASP A 558 -16.59 19.66 5.60
CA ASP A 558 -17.70 20.01 6.49
C ASP A 558 -17.44 19.52 7.91
N ASP A 559 -17.79 20.32 8.92
CA ASP A 559 -17.70 19.92 10.33
C ASP A 559 -18.56 18.66 10.61
N ILE A 560 -17.92 17.61 11.10
CA ILE A 560 -18.58 16.41 11.64
C ILE A 560 -18.81 16.59 13.14
N TRP A 561 -17.76 17.00 13.86
CA TRP A 561 -17.82 17.31 15.30
C TRP A 561 -16.66 18.22 15.72
N MET A 562 -16.84 18.87 16.88
CA MET A 562 -15.83 19.65 17.58
C MET A 562 -15.65 19.11 19.00
N HIS A 563 -14.41 19.08 19.48
CA HIS A 563 -14.04 18.75 20.85
C HIS A 563 -13.05 19.79 21.39
N GLN A 564 -13.19 20.16 22.66
CA GLN A 564 -12.29 21.13 23.30
C GLN A 564 -11.51 20.43 24.41
N LEU A 565 -10.19 20.41 24.28
CA LEU A 565 -9.29 20.02 25.35
C LEU A 565 -9.03 21.22 26.28
N GLY A 566 -8.74 20.96 27.55
CA GLY A 566 -8.48 21.98 28.55
C GLY A 566 -7.10 22.65 28.44
N GLY A 567 -6.20 22.10 27.63
CA GLY A 567 -4.82 22.56 27.46
C GLY A 567 -4.39 22.66 26.01
N ARG A 568 -3.21 23.24 25.79
CA ARG A 568 -2.63 23.40 24.45
C ARG A 568 -2.34 22.05 23.79
N VAL A 569 -2.39 22.00 22.46
CA VAL A 569 -2.15 20.77 21.69
C VAL A 569 -0.99 20.96 20.73
N THR A 570 0.06 20.19 20.96
CA THR A 570 1.24 20.06 20.08
C THR A 570 1.45 18.61 19.64
N ALA A 571 1.02 17.65 20.45
CA ALA A 571 0.92 16.25 20.08
C ALA A 571 -0.13 16.05 18.98
N SER A 572 0.21 15.31 17.93
CA SER A 572 -0.70 15.10 16.81
C SER A 572 -1.83 14.13 17.20
N PRO A 573 -3.07 14.32 16.69
CA PRO A 573 -4.11 13.30 16.79
C PRO A 573 -3.64 11.96 16.20
N VAL A 574 -4.03 10.88 16.87
CA VAL A 574 -3.69 9.50 16.50
C VAL A 574 -4.98 8.72 16.27
N ILE A 575 -5.19 8.18 15.07
CA ILE A 575 -6.38 7.39 14.77
C ILE A 575 -6.03 5.91 14.87
N SER A 576 -6.86 5.13 15.58
CA SER A 576 -6.79 3.67 15.56
C SER A 576 -8.17 3.04 15.56
N GLY A 577 -8.45 2.23 14.54
CA GLY A 577 -9.77 1.64 14.34
C GLY A 577 -10.83 2.71 14.16
N SER A 578 -11.82 2.75 15.06
CA SER A 578 -12.91 3.73 15.05
C SER A 578 -12.73 4.84 16.10
N TYR A 579 -11.51 5.05 16.59
CA TYR A 579 -11.21 5.98 17.67
C TYR A 579 -10.09 6.95 17.31
N VAL A 580 -10.16 8.16 17.86
CA VAL A 580 -9.07 9.13 17.87
C VAL A 580 -8.59 9.32 19.29
N TYR A 581 -7.27 9.27 19.48
CA TYR A 581 -6.57 9.52 20.74
C TYR A 581 -5.93 10.90 20.68
N LEU A 582 -6.14 11.68 21.74
CA LEU A 582 -5.71 13.06 21.87
C LEU A 582 -4.91 13.23 23.17
N ALA A 583 -3.94 14.14 23.15
CA ALA A 583 -3.14 14.51 24.31
C ALA A 583 -2.87 16.02 24.34
N SER A 584 -2.75 16.60 25.53
CA SER A 584 -2.47 18.03 25.70
C SER A 584 -1.28 18.32 26.64
N GLU A 585 -0.77 19.55 26.57
CA GLU A 585 0.29 20.07 27.43
C GLU A 585 -0.11 20.18 28.91
N LEU A 586 -1.40 20.03 29.24
CA LEU A 586 -1.88 19.97 30.63
C LEU A 586 -2.10 18.55 31.15
N GLY A 587 -1.68 17.54 30.37
CA GLY A 587 -1.76 16.13 30.73
C GLY A 587 -3.12 15.49 30.49
N GLU A 588 -4.03 16.17 29.80
CA GLU A 588 -5.30 15.57 29.40
C GLU A 588 -5.08 14.56 28.27
N LEU A 589 -5.52 13.32 28.50
CA LEU A 589 -5.59 12.23 27.55
C LEU A 589 -7.05 11.90 27.28
N SER A 590 -7.46 11.80 26.02
CA SER A 590 -8.85 11.51 25.64
C SER A 590 -8.91 10.52 24.48
N ALA A 591 -9.89 9.62 24.52
CA ALA A 591 -10.31 8.83 23.35
C ALA A 591 -11.73 9.20 22.95
N LEU A 592 -11.92 9.52 21.67
CA LEU A 592 -13.22 9.87 21.10
C LEU A 592 -13.56 8.89 19.96
N GLY A 593 -14.85 8.62 19.74
CA GLY A 593 -15.28 7.89 18.55
C GLY A 593 -15.08 8.73 17.29
N LEU A 594 -14.32 8.22 16.31
CA LEU A 594 -13.86 8.95 15.11
C LEU A 594 -14.98 9.67 14.35
N HIS A 595 -16.13 9.02 14.12
CA HIS A 595 -17.25 9.61 13.37
C HIS A 595 -18.25 10.36 14.25
N SER A 596 -18.17 10.23 15.57
CA SER A 596 -19.21 10.74 16.49
C SER A 596 -18.74 11.87 17.39
N GLY A 597 -17.43 12.02 17.61
CA GLY A 597 -16.83 12.93 18.58
C GLY A 597 -17.19 12.62 20.03
N ARG A 598 -17.96 11.54 20.29
CA ARG A 598 -18.36 11.16 21.63
C ARG A 598 -17.14 10.66 22.39
N SER A 599 -16.90 11.25 23.56
CA SER A 599 -15.86 10.80 24.47
C SER A 599 -16.18 9.39 24.95
N VAL A 600 -15.20 8.49 24.75
CA VAL A 600 -15.19 7.15 25.32
C VAL A 600 -14.62 7.23 26.73
N TRP A 601 -13.51 7.93 26.88
CA TRP A 601 -12.94 8.34 28.16
C TRP A 601 -12.11 9.63 28.00
N SER A 602 -11.90 10.30 29.13
CA SER A 602 -10.98 11.40 29.30
C SER A 602 -10.35 11.29 30.69
N GLN A 603 -9.03 11.45 30.77
CA GLN A 603 -8.26 11.34 32.01
C GLN A 603 -7.19 12.42 32.02
N ARG A 604 -6.99 13.06 33.17
CA ARG A 604 -5.95 14.07 33.35
C ARG A 604 -4.82 13.52 34.19
N GLU A 605 -3.63 13.49 33.60
CA GLU A 605 -2.38 13.16 34.26
C GLU A 605 -1.72 14.40 34.89
N ALA A 606 -0.79 14.18 35.81
CA ALA A 606 -0.07 15.27 36.48
C ALA A 606 0.91 16.01 35.55
N GLN A 607 1.37 15.36 34.49
CA GLN A 607 2.41 15.86 33.58
C GLN A 607 1.83 16.10 32.20
N GLY A 608 2.33 17.12 31.51
CA GLY A 608 1.95 17.46 30.15
C GLY A 608 2.47 16.48 29.10
N VAL A 609 1.85 16.51 27.91
CA VAL A 609 2.26 15.70 26.77
C VAL A 609 2.45 16.61 25.54
N GLN A 610 3.65 16.59 24.99
CA GLN A 610 3.99 17.24 23.72
C GLN A 610 4.34 16.24 22.61
N ALA A 611 4.79 15.04 22.99
CA ALA A 611 5.07 13.98 22.03
C ALA A 611 3.76 13.35 21.52
N THR A 612 3.70 13.11 20.20
CA THR A 612 2.60 12.37 19.59
C THR A 612 2.54 10.95 20.20
N PRO A 613 1.40 10.51 20.76
CA PRO A 613 1.24 9.16 21.28
C PRO A 613 1.35 8.09 20.18
N LEU A 614 1.48 6.83 20.59
CA LEU A 614 1.43 5.68 19.68
C LEU A 614 0.36 4.69 20.11
N ALA A 615 -0.52 4.30 19.19
CA ALA A 615 -1.46 3.21 19.40
C ALA A 615 -0.96 1.94 18.67
N ASP A 616 -0.38 0.99 19.39
CA ASP A 616 0.20 -0.23 18.81
C ASP A 616 0.17 -1.42 19.80
N GLY A 617 0.19 -2.66 19.28
CA GLY A 617 0.16 -3.87 20.10
C GLY A 617 -1.01 -3.95 21.11
N GLY A 618 -2.17 -3.38 20.78
CA GLY A 618 -3.34 -3.29 21.64
C GLY A 618 -3.18 -2.32 22.83
N SER A 619 -2.18 -1.42 22.78
CA SER A 619 -1.87 -0.47 23.86
C SER A 619 -1.75 0.95 23.32
N LEU A 620 -1.90 1.92 24.22
CA LEU A 620 -1.58 3.33 23.96
C LEU A 620 -0.30 3.69 24.71
N TYR A 621 0.75 4.10 24.00
CA TYR A 621 2.02 4.55 24.57
C TYR A 621 2.09 6.07 24.55
N VAL A 622 2.41 6.67 25.70
CA VAL A 622 2.44 8.12 25.90
C VAL A 622 3.74 8.52 26.59
N ALA A 623 4.50 9.41 25.96
CA ALA A 623 5.69 10.02 26.55
C ALA A 623 5.34 11.42 27.09
N PHE A 624 5.61 11.62 28.37
CA PHE A 624 5.31 12.84 29.13
C PHE A 624 6.53 13.77 29.16
N MET A 625 6.27 15.07 29.34
CA MET A 625 7.30 16.11 29.32
C MET A 625 8.41 15.93 30.36
N ASP A 626 8.09 15.30 31.50
CA ASP A 626 9.04 14.99 32.57
C ASP A 626 10.01 13.84 32.25
N GLY A 627 9.89 13.25 31.06
CA GLY A 627 10.68 12.10 30.65
C GLY A 627 10.08 10.75 31.07
N THR A 628 8.82 10.68 31.48
CA THR A 628 8.17 9.38 31.74
C THR A 628 7.53 8.82 30.47
N LEU A 629 7.81 7.56 30.11
CA LEU A 629 7.05 6.81 29.10
C LEU A 629 6.09 5.85 29.81
N ARG A 630 4.81 5.85 29.41
CA ARG A 630 3.79 4.95 29.96
C ARG A 630 3.08 4.17 28.86
N ALA A 631 2.70 2.95 29.19
CA ALA A 631 1.78 2.14 28.38
C ALA A 631 0.44 1.98 29.07
N TYR A 632 -0.63 2.13 28.31
CA TYR A 632 -2.01 1.96 28.76
C TYR A 632 -2.71 0.87 27.95
N ARG A 633 -3.74 0.25 28.56
CA ARG A 633 -4.71 -0.63 27.89
C ARG A 633 -6.13 -0.11 28.05
#